data_AF-A0A401USV9-F1
#
_entry.id   AF-A0A401USV9-F1
#
_cell.length_a   1.000
_cell.length_b   1.000
_cell.length_c   1.000
_cell.angle_alpha   90.00
_cell.angle_beta   90.00
_cell.angle_gamma   90.00
#
_symmetry.space_group_name_H-M   'P 1'
#
loop_
_entity.id
_entity.type
_entity.pdbx_description
1 polymer ?
#
loop_
_entity_poly.entity_id
_entity_poly.type
_entity_poly.pdbx_seq_one_letter_code
_entity_poly.pdbx_strand_id
1 'polypeptide(L)'
;MEKVTGFKYVVEGFEDIGSFSKGILSLTNTKCSRKGTIIDIKTYEGSWQVDVISLVEMDSFIESNLGEISSKELIEIVSVEYDDLPSKNQKIISDLQDKYFDDKGNDVYIIIDNFMI
;
A
#
# COMPACT_ATOMS: atom_id res chain seq x y z
N MET A 1 -9.40 -5.21 -15.98
CA MET A 1 -9.14 -5.11 -14.53
C MET A 1 -8.63 -6.47 -14.08
N GLU A 2 -7.32 -6.57 -13.89
CA GLU A 2 -6.73 -7.75 -13.28
C GLU A 2 -6.71 -7.55 -11.76
N LYS A 3 -7.16 -8.59 -11.05
CA LYS A 3 -7.09 -8.66 -9.60
C LYS A 3 -5.84 -9.44 -9.23
N VAL A 4 -5.00 -8.85 -8.40
CA VAL A 4 -3.81 -9.50 -7.84
C VAL A 4 -3.95 -9.51 -6.33
N THR A 5 -3.54 -10.60 -5.70
CA THR A 5 -3.51 -10.68 -4.24
C THR A 5 -2.28 -9.97 -3.71
N GLY A 6 -2.47 -9.18 -2.65
CA GLY A 6 -1.39 -8.51 -1.94
C GLY A 6 -1.57 -8.58 -0.42
N PHE A 7 -0.80 -7.77 0.29
CA PHE A 7 -0.76 -7.72 1.74
C PHE A 7 -0.89 -6.28 2.22
N LYS A 8 -1.63 -6.13 3.32
CA LYS A 8 -1.71 -4.89 4.09
C LYS A 8 -1.11 -5.16 5.46
N TYR A 9 -0.12 -4.37 5.82
CA TYR A 9 0.55 -4.41 7.11
C TYR A 9 0.19 -3.18 7.91
N VAL A 10 -0.02 -3.35 9.21
CA VAL A 10 0.03 -2.27 10.18
C VAL A 10 1.30 -2.47 11.00
N VAL A 11 2.16 -1.47 11.01
CA VAL A 11 3.48 -1.49 11.65
C VAL A 11 3.51 -0.45 12.76
N GLU A 12 3.93 -0.88 13.94
CA GLU A 12 3.98 -0.11 15.18
C GLU A 12 5.27 -0.43 15.96
N GLY A 13 5.36 0.01 17.23
CA GLY A 13 6.45 -0.38 18.12
C GLY A 13 7.80 0.29 17.86
N PHE A 14 7.82 1.40 17.12
CA PHE A 14 9.05 2.17 16.92
C PHE A 14 9.57 2.73 18.25
N GLU A 15 10.86 2.57 18.51
CA GLU A 15 11.48 2.99 19.79
C GLU A 15 11.54 4.51 19.95
N ASP A 16 11.79 5.23 18.85
CA ASP A 16 11.90 6.68 18.83
C ASP A 16 11.55 7.28 17.45
N ILE A 17 11.44 8.61 17.39
CA ILE A 17 11.17 9.38 16.17
C ILE A 17 12.22 9.17 15.06
N GLY A 18 13.47 8.88 15.44
CA GLY A 18 14.56 8.60 14.51
C GLY A 18 14.42 7.24 13.85
N SER A 19 14.07 6.21 14.62
CA SER A 19 13.74 4.86 14.13
C SER A 19 12.51 4.89 13.22
N PHE A 20 11.47 5.63 13.62
CA PHE A 20 10.30 5.88 12.78
C PHE A 20 10.69 6.53 11.44
N SER A 21 11.44 7.64 11.47
CA SER A 21 11.86 8.36 10.26
C SER A 21 12.74 7.50 9.33
N LYS A 22 13.66 6.70 9.89
CA LYS A 22 14.48 5.75 9.13
C LYS A 22 13.64 4.65 8.49
N GLY A 23 12.61 4.19 9.19
CA GLY A 23 11.70 3.19 8.67
C GLY A 23 10.92 3.70 7.46
N ILE A 24 10.33 4.89 7.57
CA ILE A 24 9.64 5.55 6.45
C ILE A 24 10.57 5.76 5.26
N LEU A 25 11.81 6.19 5.49
CA LEU A 25 12.79 6.35 4.42
C LEU A 25 13.13 5.01 3.75
N SER A 26 13.28 3.94 4.53
CA SER A 26 13.56 2.59 4.01
C SER A 26 12.41 2.04 3.17
N LEU A 27 11.17 2.23 3.62
CA LEU A 27 9.96 1.90 2.85
C LEU A 27 9.90 2.71 1.55
N THR A 28 10.12 4.01 1.62
CA THR A 28 10.10 4.91 0.45
C THR A 28 11.18 4.50 -0.56
N ASN A 29 12.40 4.22 -0.10
CA ASN A 29 13.48 3.73 -0.96
C ASN A 29 13.13 2.40 -1.61
N THR A 30 12.48 1.48 -0.87
CA THR A 30 12.04 0.19 -1.41
C THR A 30 10.96 0.38 -2.47
N LYS A 31 9.97 1.24 -2.20
CA LYS A 31 8.92 1.62 -3.15
C LYS A 31 9.51 2.19 -4.45
N CYS A 32 10.52 3.07 -4.35
CA CYS A 32 11.14 3.68 -5.52
C CYS A 32 12.10 2.74 -6.28
N SER A 33 12.87 1.92 -5.57
CA SER A 33 13.92 1.07 -6.18
C SER A 33 13.39 -0.25 -6.72
N ARG A 34 12.27 -0.75 -6.19
CA ARG A 34 11.65 -2.02 -6.60
C ARG A 34 10.19 -1.77 -6.97
N LYS A 35 9.97 -1.33 -8.21
CA LYS A 35 8.62 -1.16 -8.77
C LYS A 35 7.82 -2.46 -8.60
N GLY A 36 6.57 -2.34 -8.16
CA GLY A 36 5.69 -3.49 -7.92
C GLY A 36 5.96 -4.25 -6.62
N THR A 37 6.76 -3.72 -5.68
CA THR A 37 6.90 -4.31 -4.32
C THR A 37 5.94 -3.63 -3.35
N ILE A 38 6.15 -2.35 -3.07
CA ILE A 38 5.27 -1.54 -2.21
C ILE A 38 4.38 -0.68 -3.10
N ILE A 39 3.10 -0.73 -2.81
CA ILE A 39 2.05 0.04 -3.49
C ILE A 39 1.83 1.35 -2.77
N ASP A 40 1.58 1.29 -1.47
CA ASP A 40 1.27 2.46 -0.68
C ASP A 40 1.90 2.41 0.71
N ILE A 41 2.16 3.61 1.25
CA ILE A 41 2.70 3.82 2.59
C ILE A 41 1.90 4.98 3.18
N LYS A 42 1.21 4.72 4.28
CA LYS A 42 0.39 5.73 4.97
C LYS A 42 0.86 5.87 6.41
N THR A 43 1.05 7.10 6.83
CA THR A 43 1.37 7.44 8.23
C THR A 43 0.19 8.18 8.86
N TYR A 44 0.13 8.14 10.19
CA TYR A 44 -0.94 8.77 10.95
C TYR A 44 -0.38 9.87 11.84
N GLU A 45 -1.03 11.03 11.82
CA GLU A 45 -0.63 12.15 12.67
C GLU A 45 -0.82 11.80 14.14
N GLY A 46 0.18 12.14 14.97
CA GLY A 46 0.13 11.89 16.41
C GLY A 46 0.38 10.44 16.82
N SER A 47 0.69 9.55 15.87
CA SER A 47 1.15 8.19 16.17
C SER A 47 2.40 7.83 15.37
N TRP A 48 3.11 6.79 15.81
CA TRP A 48 4.18 6.15 15.05
C TRP A 48 3.66 4.88 14.39
N GLN A 49 2.46 4.94 13.84
CA GLN A 49 1.86 3.84 13.10
C GLN A 49 2.08 4.06 11.60
N VAL A 50 2.38 2.98 10.90
CA VAL A 50 2.53 2.97 9.45
C VAL A 50 1.71 1.84 8.86
N ASP A 51 0.83 2.17 7.91
CA ASP A 51 0.21 1.15 7.07
C ASP A 51 1.05 0.99 5.80
N VAL A 52 1.33 -0.27 5.43
CA VAL A 52 2.09 -0.61 4.23
C VAL A 52 1.28 -1.57 3.39
N ILE A 53 1.11 -1.24 2.11
CA ILE A 53 0.44 -2.09 1.13
C ILE A 53 1.48 -2.62 0.17
N SER A 54 1.57 -3.93 0.00
CA SER A 54 2.56 -4.57 -0.87
C SER A 54 1.94 -5.68 -1.72
N LEU A 55 2.54 -5.92 -2.90
CA LEU A 55 2.20 -7.05 -3.76
C LEU A 55 2.93 -8.34 -3.37
N VAL A 56 3.98 -8.21 -2.55
CA VAL A 56 4.79 -9.33 -2.08
C VAL A 56 4.83 -9.34 -0.56
N GLU A 57 5.10 -10.51 0.01
CA GLU A 57 5.25 -10.68 1.45
C GLU A 57 6.53 -9.98 1.94
N MET A 58 6.41 -9.16 2.99
CA MET A 58 7.49 -8.29 3.49
C MET A 58 7.82 -8.48 4.97
N ASP A 59 7.31 -9.53 5.61
CA ASP A 59 7.37 -9.74 7.07
C ASP A 59 8.78 -9.57 7.62
N SER A 60 9.74 -10.32 7.09
CA SER A 60 11.14 -10.26 7.52
C SER A 60 11.79 -8.89 7.27
N PHE A 61 11.40 -8.19 6.20
CA PHE A 61 11.91 -6.85 5.93
C PHE A 61 11.39 -5.85 6.96
N ILE A 62 10.09 -5.91 7.27
CA ILE A 62 9.42 -5.01 8.20
C ILE A 62 10.00 -5.21 9.61
N GLU A 63 10.03 -6.45 10.09
CA GLU A 63 10.52 -6.77 11.44
C GLU A 63 12.01 -6.45 11.63
N SER A 64 12.81 -6.55 10.55
CA SER A 64 14.26 -6.28 10.64
C SER A 64 14.64 -4.80 10.50
N ASN A 65 13.78 -3.95 9.90
CA ASN A 65 14.17 -2.59 9.50
C ASN A 65 13.23 -1.49 9.96
N LEU A 66 12.00 -1.82 10.37
CA LEU A 66 10.96 -0.83 10.65
C LEU A 66 10.56 -0.90 12.12
N GLY A 67 9.90 -1.98 12.51
CA GLY A 67 9.21 -2.13 13.79
C GLY A 67 8.44 -3.44 13.84
N GLU A 68 7.46 -3.50 14.73
CA GLU A 68 6.64 -4.68 14.96
C GLU A 68 5.40 -4.68 14.06
N ILE A 69 5.07 -5.83 13.47
CA ILE A 69 3.83 -6.02 12.71
C ILE A 69 2.69 -6.22 13.71
N SER A 70 1.85 -5.20 13.89
CA SER A 70 0.67 -5.30 14.76
C SER A 70 -0.49 -6.00 14.07
N SER A 71 -0.59 -5.88 12.74
CA SER A 71 -1.58 -6.60 11.92
C SER A 71 -1.05 -6.89 10.52
N LYS A 72 -1.51 -8.01 9.94
CA LYS A 72 -1.27 -8.43 8.56
C LYS A 72 -2.55 -9.02 7.98
N GLU A 73 -2.98 -8.46 6.85
CA GLU A 73 -4.20 -8.86 6.15
C GLU A 73 -3.89 -9.17 4.68
N LEU A 74 -4.53 -10.22 4.15
CA LEU A 74 -4.51 -10.52 2.72
C LEU A 74 -5.59 -9.69 2.04
N ILE A 75 -5.23 -8.95 0.99
CA ILE A 75 -6.12 -8.01 0.31
C ILE A 75 -6.17 -8.26 -1.20
N GLU A 76 -7.27 -7.85 -1.83
CA GLU A 76 -7.35 -7.83 -3.29
C GLU A 76 -6.95 -6.45 -3.82
N ILE A 77 -6.05 -6.46 -4.79
CA ILE A 77 -5.52 -5.27 -5.42
C ILE A 77 -5.95 -5.26 -6.89
N VAL A 78 -6.64 -4.21 -7.30
CA VAL A 78 -7.10 -4.03 -8.69
C VAL A 78 -6.12 -3.09 -9.38
N SER A 79 -5.42 -3.59 -10.41
CA SER A 79 -4.65 -2.72 -11.30
C SER A 79 -5.54 -2.21 -12.44
N VAL A 80 -5.46 -0.90 -12.67
CA VAL A 80 -6.17 -0.20 -13.74
C VAL A 80 -5.14 0.48 -14.64
N GLU A 81 -5.00 -0.01 -15.87
CA GLU A 81 -4.22 0.65 -16.91
C GLU A 81 -4.95 1.92 -17.36
N TYR A 82 -4.30 3.07 -17.25
CA TYR A 82 -4.92 4.37 -17.59
C TYR A 82 -5.10 4.60 -19.09
N ASP A 83 -4.36 3.87 -19.93
CA ASP A 83 -4.39 4.03 -21.39
C ASP A 83 -5.75 3.66 -22.02
N ASP A 84 -6.58 2.87 -21.32
CA ASP A 84 -7.89 2.42 -21.79
C ASP A 84 -9.09 3.24 -21.27
N LEU A 85 -8.85 4.33 -20.53
CA LEU A 85 -9.93 5.08 -19.89
C LEU A 85 -10.23 6.42 -20.60
N PRO A 86 -11.41 6.57 -21.23
CA PRO A 86 -11.89 7.88 -21.66
C PRO A 86 -11.92 8.84 -20.47
N SER A 87 -11.55 10.10 -20.69
CA SER A 87 -11.43 11.17 -19.68
C SER A 87 -12.65 11.37 -18.75
N LYS A 88 -13.82 10.80 -19.09
CA LYS A 88 -15.01 10.74 -18.24
C LYS A 88 -14.91 9.76 -17.05
N ASN A 89 -14.03 8.77 -17.09
CA ASN A 89 -13.94 7.70 -16.09
C ASN A 89 -13.00 8.01 -14.91
N GLN A 90 -12.26 9.13 -14.95
CA GLN A 90 -11.42 9.57 -13.82
C GLN A 90 -12.24 9.85 -12.55
N LYS A 91 -13.47 10.34 -12.72
CA LYS A 91 -14.40 10.56 -11.60
C LYS A 91 -14.91 9.24 -11.00
N ILE A 92 -15.07 8.21 -11.82
CA ILE A 92 -15.48 6.88 -11.36
C ILE A 92 -14.38 6.29 -10.47
N ILE A 93 -13.11 6.41 -10.84
CA ILE A 93 -12.02 5.90 -9.98
C ILE A 93 -11.99 6.59 -8.61
N SER A 94 -12.21 7.91 -8.57
CA SER A 94 -12.35 8.64 -7.30
C SER A 94 -13.53 8.14 -6.47
N ASP A 95 -14.68 7.88 -7.12
CA ASP A 95 -15.87 7.35 -6.45
C ASP A 95 -15.71 5.87 -6.03
N LEU A 96 -14.83 5.10 -6.70
CA LEU A 96 -14.49 3.73 -6.35
C LEU A 96 -13.49 3.70 -5.16
N GLN A 97 -12.55 4.64 -5.05
CA GLN A 97 -11.64 4.71 -3.90
C GLN A 97 -12.39 4.85 -2.55
N ASP A 98 -13.56 5.47 -2.55
CA ASP A 98 -14.38 5.68 -1.35
C ASP A 98 -15.27 4.49 -0.97
N LYS A 99 -15.34 3.40 -1.76
CA LYS A 99 -16.48 2.47 -1.67
C LYS A 99 -16.23 0.96 -1.58
N TYR A 100 -15.01 0.43 -1.63
CA TYR A 100 -14.87 -1.03 -1.78
C TYR A 100 -14.40 -1.80 -0.53
N PHE A 101 -15.40 -2.42 0.11
CA PHE A 101 -15.31 -3.80 0.54
C PHE A 101 -15.81 -4.68 -0.63
N ASP A 102 -15.17 -5.83 -0.91
CA ASP A 102 -15.74 -6.79 -1.86
C ASP A 102 -16.97 -7.52 -1.25
N ASP A 103 -17.76 -8.23 -2.07
CA ASP A 103 -18.93 -9.01 -1.63
C ASP A 103 -18.58 -10.14 -0.61
N LYS A 104 -17.30 -10.37 -0.34
CA LYS A 104 -16.77 -11.34 0.63
C LYS A 104 -16.20 -10.68 1.90
N GLY A 105 -16.26 -9.36 2.00
CA GLY A 105 -15.78 -8.57 3.14
C GLY A 105 -14.27 -8.30 3.15
N ASN A 106 -13.55 -8.47 2.03
CA ASN A 106 -12.14 -8.11 1.91
C ASN A 106 -11.97 -6.64 1.51
N ASP A 107 -10.93 -5.99 2.04
CA ASP A 107 -10.51 -4.66 1.60
C ASP A 107 -10.00 -4.72 0.16
N VAL A 108 -10.53 -3.84 -0.71
CA VAL A 108 -10.10 -3.73 -2.11
C VAL A 108 -9.33 -2.44 -2.31
N TYR A 109 -8.09 -2.57 -2.78
CA TYR A 109 -7.23 -1.43 -3.10
C TYR A 109 -7.12 -1.24 -4.61
N ILE A 110 -7.35 -0.01 -5.08
CA ILE A 110 -7.26 0.33 -6.50
C ILE A 110 -5.90 0.97 -6.76
N ILE A 111 -5.09 0.31 -7.58
CA ILE A 111 -3.84 0.86 -8.11
C ILE A 111 -4.14 1.55 -9.44
N ILE A 112 -3.68 2.79 -9.53
CA ILE A 112 -3.64 3.57 -10.75
C ILE A 112 -2.20 3.54 -11.26
N ASP A 113 -1.94 2.72 -12.27
CA ASP A 113 -0.63 2.67 -12.91
C ASP A 113 -0.56 3.71 -14.03
N ASN A 114 0.36 4.65 -13.92
CA ASN A 114 0.67 5.64 -14.96
C ASN A 114 2.06 5.30 -15.52
N PHE A 115 2.13 4.40 -16.50
CA PHE A 115 3.37 4.14 -17.22
C PHE A 115 3.60 5.25 -18.24
N MET A 116 4.50 6.19 -17.93
CA MET A 116 5.15 6.99 -18.98
C MET A 116 6.68 6.91 -18.83
N ILE A 117 7.27 6.39 -19.92
CA ILE A 117 8.68 6.27 -20.32
C ILE A 117 9.47 5.08 -19.73
#